data_AF-W6NEK3-F1
#
_entry.id   AF-W6NEK3-F1
#
_cell.length_a   1.000
_cell.length_b   1.000
_cell.length_c   1.000
_cell.angle_alpha   90.00
_cell.angle_beta   90.00
_cell.angle_gamma   90.00
#
_symmetry.space_group_name_H-M   'P 1'
#
loop_
_entity.id
_entity.type
_entity.pdbx_description
1 polymer ?
#
loop_
_entity_poly.entity_id
_entity_poly.type
_entity_poly.pdbx_seq_one_letter_code
_entity_poly.pdbx_strand_id
1 'polypeptide(L)'
;MCSMSEDASIRIYKDQAQRQANSLIKHTSKRLVRVFPANMRITSDNFLPYIHWIMGVQMVALNFQTNSTEMLMNHAMFEQTANCGYVKKPECLCDPSLEFDIYSSRVPYRMRVTLKVTVISALFLPVERRSEHSLCHVTLDLFDLPQQERISTSYRVSSTDTAGFHTHFKSRQAIFEKIVMPETAFLQLCVSFSSPNGNPTPPAYYRILSLNRLQNGYRHVILRSIGNRNLGPISLFVHFDIFYYVKKTQISLHSGLMDPFSSERKNESLSQALRYPFMKQDEVEEEEDEEENDDYRQAIVGTTSKRDDDMDQPTPPVSPTADTFTLKMTRKFEKFRKYFK
;
A
#
# COMPACT_ATOMS: atom_id res chain seq x y z
N MET A 1 10.43 34.50 5.65
CA MET A 1 9.23 33.67 5.38
C MET A 1 8.35 34.41 4.39
N CYS A 2 7.55 33.70 3.58
CA CYS A 2 6.53 34.33 2.71
C CYS A 2 5.19 33.58 2.82
N SER A 3 4.11 34.24 2.42
CA SER A 3 2.77 33.64 2.35
C SER A 3 2.19 33.87 0.96
N MET A 4 1.51 32.87 0.40
CA MET A 4 0.87 32.95 -0.91
C MET A 4 -0.48 32.23 -0.92
N SER A 5 -1.38 32.61 -1.81
CA SER A 5 -2.65 31.89 -2.00
C SER A 5 -2.43 30.53 -2.65
N GLU A 6 -3.37 29.60 -2.44
CA GLU A 6 -3.36 28.31 -3.14
C GLU A 6 -3.27 28.48 -4.66
N ASP A 7 -3.95 29.48 -5.25
CA ASP A 7 -3.94 29.72 -6.69
C ASP A 7 -2.54 30.07 -7.20
N ALA A 8 -1.79 30.88 -6.45
CA ALA A 8 -0.41 31.19 -6.78
C ALA A 8 0.47 29.94 -6.69
N SER A 9 0.30 29.13 -5.64
CA SER A 9 1.05 27.89 -5.45
C SER A 9 0.72 26.83 -6.52
N ILE A 10 -0.55 26.69 -6.89
CA ILE A 10 -1.00 25.78 -7.95
C ILE A 10 -0.48 26.23 -9.32
N ARG A 11 -0.41 27.54 -9.60
CA ARG A 11 0.22 28.05 -10.84
C ARG A 11 1.69 27.64 -10.91
N ILE A 12 2.44 27.75 -9.81
CA ILE A 12 3.84 27.30 -9.72
C ILE A 12 3.97 25.78 -10.00
N TYR A 13 3.04 24.97 -9.47
CA TYR A 13 2.98 23.52 -9.73
C TYR A 13 2.63 23.17 -11.17
N LYS A 14 1.79 23.99 -11.83
CA LYS A 14 1.37 23.75 -13.22
C LYS A 14 2.40 24.26 -14.24
N ASP A 15 3.25 25.21 -13.86
CA ASP A 15 4.32 25.73 -14.72
C ASP A 15 5.52 24.75 -14.79
N GLN A 16 5.31 23.68 -15.55
CA GLN A 16 6.30 22.64 -15.83
C GLN A 16 7.38 23.11 -16.78
N ALA A 17 7.02 23.99 -17.74
CA ALA A 17 7.95 24.49 -18.75
C ALA A 17 9.10 25.26 -18.10
N GLN A 18 8.80 26.12 -17.12
CA GLN A 18 9.82 26.88 -16.39
C GLN A 18 10.31 26.16 -15.12
N ARG A 19 9.75 24.97 -14.81
CA ARG A 19 10.10 24.17 -13.63
C ARG A 19 10.05 24.98 -12.32
N GLN A 20 9.09 25.90 -12.19
CA GLN A 20 9.05 26.83 -11.05
C GLN A 20 8.89 26.11 -9.70
N ALA A 21 8.20 24.96 -9.67
CA ALA A 21 8.08 24.13 -8.47
C ALA A 21 9.44 23.67 -7.91
N ASN A 22 10.40 23.32 -8.77
CA ASN A 22 11.76 22.93 -8.32
C ASN A 22 12.51 24.12 -7.72
N SER A 23 12.32 25.32 -8.27
CA SER A 23 12.84 26.56 -7.69
C SER A 23 12.20 26.86 -6.33
N LEU A 24 10.90 26.59 -6.17
CA LEU A 24 10.21 26.71 -4.87
C LEU A 24 10.72 25.68 -3.85
N ILE A 25 10.99 24.44 -4.25
CA ILE A 25 11.61 23.42 -3.38
C ILE A 25 12.98 23.90 -2.88
N LYS A 26 13.84 24.42 -3.77
CA LYS A 26 15.14 25.01 -3.40
C LYS A 26 14.98 26.21 -2.47
N HIS A 27 13.90 26.99 -2.58
CA HIS A 27 13.60 28.07 -1.66
C HIS A 27 13.16 27.55 -0.29
N THR A 28 12.28 26.54 -0.26
CA THR A 28 11.71 25.98 0.97
C THR A 28 12.68 25.11 1.77
N SER A 29 13.84 24.75 1.21
CA SER A 29 14.93 24.13 2.00
C SER A 29 15.58 25.11 2.99
N LYS A 30 15.56 26.41 2.70
CA LYS A 30 16.20 27.46 3.51
C LYS A 30 15.21 28.42 4.17
N ARG A 31 13.97 28.50 3.66
CA ARG A 31 12.99 29.50 4.07
C ARG A 31 11.61 28.86 4.26
N LEU A 32 10.84 29.43 5.19
CA LEU A 32 9.46 29.00 5.43
C LEU A 32 8.50 29.67 4.45
N VAL A 33 7.57 28.88 3.92
CA VAL A 33 6.48 29.30 3.04
C VAL A 33 5.15 28.87 3.66
N ARG A 34 4.18 29.78 3.64
CA ARG A 34 2.78 29.53 3.97
C ARG A 34 1.91 29.56 2.74
N VAL A 35 1.05 28.56 2.58
CA VAL A 35 -0.04 28.55 1.59
C VAL A 35 -1.35 28.60 2.36
N PHE A 36 -2.32 29.37 1.86
CA PHE A 36 -3.63 29.53 2.47
C PHE A 36 -4.75 29.49 1.43
N PRO A 37 -6.00 29.20 1.85
CA PRO A 37 -7.12 29.04 0.94
C PRO A 37 -7.36 30.30 0.09
N ALA A 38 -7.76 30.13 -1.17
CA ALA A 38 -8.15 31.26 -2.02
C ALA A 38 -9.37 32.00 -1.47
N ASN A 39 -9.44 33.32 -1.69
CA ASN A 39 -10.56 34.15 -1.25
C ASN A 39 -11.91 33.72 -1.84
N MET A 40 -11.91 33.01 -2.97
CA MET A 40 -13.13 32.50 -3.60
C MET A 40 -13.80 31.35 -2.85
N ARG A 41 -13.14 30.75 -1.84
CA ARG A 41 -13.68 29.67 -1.01
C ARG A 41 -14.61 30.22 0.08
N ILE A 42 -15.68 30.87 -0.35
CA ILE A 42 -16.67 31.52 0.54
C ILE A 42 -17.37 30.48 1.43
N THR A 43 -17.52 29.25 0.95
CA THR A 43 -18.05 28.08 1.68
C THR A 43 -17.06 27.48 2.68
N SER A 44 -15.85 28.02 2.80
CA SER A 44 -14.76 27.47 3.63
C SER A 44 -14.29 26.07 3.24
N ASP A 45 -14.49 25.64 2.00
CA ASP A 45 -13.98 24.35 1.51
C ASP A 45 -12.45 24.32 1.50
N ASN A 46 -11.86 23.13 1.67
CA ASN A 46 -10.40 22.95 1.69
C ASN A 46 -9.83 22.60 0.31
N PHE A 47 -8.58 22.98 0.07
CA PHE A 47 -7.79 22.53 -1.08
C PHE A 47 -6.93 21.32 -0.69
N LEU A 48 -6.51 20.51 -1.67
CA LEU A 48 -5.72 19.32 -1.42
C LEU A 48 -4.31 19.70 -0.91
N PRO A 49 -3.96 19.45 0.38
CA PRO A 49 -2.71 19.93 0.95
C PRO A 49 -1.48 19.22 0.38
N TYR A 50 -1.64 17.97 -0.08
CA TYR A 50 -0.60 17.12 -0.63
C TYR A 50 0.25 17.81 -1.70
N ILE A 51 -0.39 18.50 -2.65
CA ILE A 51 0.28 19.18 -3.77
C ILE A 51 1.30 20.22 -3.27
N HIS A 52 1.01 20.87 -2.15
CA HIS A 52 1.89 21.89 -1.58
C HIS A 52 3.03 21.26 -0.76
N TRP A 53 2.77 20.17 -0.05
CA TRP A 53 3.80 19.43 0.68
C TRP A 53 4.88 18.85 -0.23
N ILE A 54 4.50 18.31 -1.40
CA ILE A 54 5.46 17.78 -2.39
C ILE A 54 6.34 18.87 -3.01
N MET A 55 5.91 20.13 -2.96
CA MET A 55 6.73 21.30 -3.31
C MET A 55 7.57 21.84 -2.14
N GLY A 56 7.57 21.13 -0.99
CA GLY A 56 8.34 21.47 0.19
C GLY A 56 7.75 22.57 1.07
N VAL A 57 6.52 23.03 0.79
CA VAL A 57 5.81 24.03 1.60
C VAL A 57 5.51 23.46 2.98
N GLN A 58 5.88 24.20 4.03
CA GLN A 58 5.79 23.73 5.42
C GLN A 58 4.44 24.07 6.06
N MET A 59 3.94 25.28 5.83
CA MET A 59 2.69 25.76 6.44
C MET A 59 1.57 25.75 5.41
N VAL A 60 0.85 24.64 5.30
CA VAL A 60 -0.31 24.51 4.41
C VAL A 60 -1.56 24.70 5.25
N ALA A 61 -2.10 25.92 5.26
CA ALA A 61 -3.22 26.30 6.11
C ALA A 61 -4.55 25.82 5.52
N LEU A 62 -5.34 25.12 6.34
CA LEU A 62 -6.68 24.62 6.00
C LEU A 62 -7.73 25.22 6.96
N ASN A 63 -8.98 25.18 6.52
CA ASN A 63 -10.17 25.57 7.28
C ASN A 63 -10.60 24.40 8.19
N PHE A 64 -10.21 24.44 9.46
CA PHE A 64 -10.50 23.39 10.46
C PHE A 64 -11.99 23.23 10.80
N GLN A 65 -12.80 24.26 10.54
CA GLN A 65 -14.24 24.21 10.71
C GLN A 65 -14.94 23.28 9.71
N THR A 66 -14.28 22.96 8.59
CA THR A 66 -14.86 22.16 7.50
C THR A 66 -14.27 20.75 7.51
N ASN A 67 -15.10 19.76 7.85
CA ASN A 67 -14.72 18.36 7.72
C ASN A 67 -14.73 17.96 6.23
N SER A 68 -13.57 17.56 5.71
CA SER A 68 -13.41 17.16 4.32
C SER A 68 -12.30 16.12 4.17
N THR A 69 -12.19 15.50 3.00
CA THR A 69 -11.12 14.54 2.69
C THR A 69 -9.72 15.17 2.84
N GLU A 70 -9.59 16.45 2.47
CA GLU A 70 -8.37 17.22 2.61
C GLU A 70 -7.98 17.40 4.08
N MET A 71 -8.97 17.63 4.95
CA MET A 71 -8.75 17.70 6.40
C MET A 71 -8.40 16.33 6.99
N LEU A 72 -9.02 15.24 6.52
CA LEU A 72 -8.62 13.88 6.89
C LEU A 72 -7.16 13.59 6.53
N MET A 73 -6.71 14.05 5.36
CA MET A 73 -5.32 13.88 4.92
C MET A 73 -4.37 14.68 5.81
N ASN A 74 -4.77 15.90 6.20
CA ASN A 74 -4.06 16.69 7.20
C ASN A 74 -3.95 15.97 8.55
N HIS A 75 -5.02 15.35 9.03
CA HIS A 75 -4.96 14.52 10.23
C HIS A 75 -4.02 13.33 10.06
N ALA A 76 -4.09 12.62 8.93
CA ALA A 76 -3.24 11.46 8.65
C ALA A 76 -1.74 11.82 8.60
N MET A 77 -1.39 13.00 8.08
CA MET A 77 -0.01 13.52 8.07
C MET A 77 0.54 13.69 9.49
N PHE A 78 -0.22 14.32 10.39
CA PHE A 78 0.26 14.58 11.75
C PHE A 78 0.08 13.40 12.72
N GLU A 79 -0.80 12.44 12.41
CA GLU A 79 -0.94 11.19 13.18
C GLU A 79 0.37 10.38 13.20
N GLN A 80 1.19 10.50 12.14
CA GLN A 80 2.46 9.79 11.99
C GLN A 80 3.52 10.11 13.06
N THR A 81 3.41 11.28 13.69
CA THR A 81 4.34 11.79 14.70
C THR A 81 3.62 12.01 16.03
N ALA A 82 2.66 11.14 16.33
CA ALA A 82 1.85 11.20 17.56
C ALA A 82 1.17 12.57 17.75
N ASN A 83 0.77 13.22 16.64
CA ASN A 83 0.11 14.52 16.61
C ASN A 83 0.93 15.68 17.20
N CYS A 84 2.26 15.62 17.16
CA CYS A 84 3.10 16.73 17.63
C CYS A 84 3.05 17.99 16.74
N GLY A 85 2.40 17.91 15.57
CA GLY A 85 2.25 19.02 14.63
C GLY A 85 3.45 19.23 13.70
N TYR A 86 4.47 18.35 13.76
CA TYR A 86 5.65 18.42 12.89
C TYR A 86 5.96 17.06 12.27
N VAL A 87 6.29 17.06 10.98
CA VAL A 87 6.75 15.89 10.23
C VAL A 87 7.99 16.29 9.45
N LYS A 88 9.06 15.48 9.53
CA LYS A 88 10.31 15.75 8.81
C LYS A 88 10.06 15.64 7.31
N LYS A 89 10.46 16.65 6.54
CA LYS A 89 10.46 16.57 5.07
C LYS A 89 11.46 15.51 4.59
N PRO A 90 11.18 14.82 3.46
CA PRO A 90 12.16 14.04 2.74
C PRO A 90 13.48 14.77 2.48
N GLU A 91 14.59 14.03 2.43
CA GLU A 91 15.92 14.60 2.20
C GLU A 91 16.01 15.34 0.86
N CYS A 92 15.37 14.81 -0.19
CA CYS A 92 15.29 15.45 -1.50
C CYS A 92 14.56 16.82 -1.51
N LEU A 93 13.81 17.16 -0.45
CA LEU A 93 13.17 18.47 -0.25
C LEU A 93 13.93 19.36 0.74
N CYS A 94 15.01 18.85 1.34
CA CYS A 94 15.81 19.54 2.35
C CYS A 94 17.21 19.88 1.84
N ASP A 95 17.83 18.99 1.06
CA ASP A 95 19.19 19.16 0.57
C ASP A 95 19.20 19.73 -0.86
N PRO A 96 19.64 20.99 -1.07
CA PRO A 96 19.71 21.60 -2.39
C PRO A 96 20.80 21.00 -3.28
N SER A 97 21.73 20.20 -2.73
CA SER A 97 22.76 19.50 -3.51
C SER A 97 22.20 18.26 -4.23
N LEU A 98 21.08 17.71 -3.73
CA LEU A 98 20.35 16.65 -4.41
C LEU A 98 19.58 17.26 -5.60
N GLU A 99 19.93 16.84 -6.81
CA GLU A 99 19.22 17.23 -8.03
C GLU A 99 17.83 16.55 -8.09
N PHE A 100 16.89 17.09 -7.32
CA PHE A 100 15.51 16.64 -7.29
C PHE A 100 14.65 17.41 -8.29
N ASP A 101 13.87 16.67 -9.08
CA ASP A 101 12.90 17.20 -10.02
C ASP A 101 11.53 16.56 -9.73
N ILE A 102 10.58 17.39 -9.27
CA ILE A 102 9.23 16.95 -8.90
C ILE A 102 8.45 16.33 -10.06
N TYR A 103 8.77 16.69 -11.31
CA TYR A 103 8.12 16.16 -12.51
C TYR A 103 8.81 14.93 -13.09
N SER A 104 9.97 14.57 -12.54
CA SER A 104 10.69 13.35 -12.92
C SER A 104 10.10 12.15 -12.20
N SER A 105 10.02 11.02 -12.90
CA SER A 105 9.69 9.73 -12.27
C SER A 105 10.83 9.19 -11.41
N ARG A 106 12.01 9.82 -11.40
CA ARG A 106 13.20 9.37 -10.65
C ARG A 106 13.54 10.38 -9.56
N VAL A 107 13.77 9.88 -8.36
CA VAL A 107 14.33 10.62 -7.24
C VAL A 107 15.74 10.10 -7.00
N PRO A 108 16.76 10.98 -6.91
CA PRO A 108 18.12 10.57 -6.59
C PRO A 108 18.16 9.74 -5.29
N TYR A 109 18.95 8.67 -5.29
CA TYR A 109 19.18 7.80 -4.12
C TYR A 109 17.94 7.17 -3.49
N ARG A 110 16.81 7.12 -4.22
CA ARG A 110 15.58 6.47 -3.76
C ARG A 110 15.12 5.38 -4.71
N MET A 111 14.81 4.22 -4.12
CA MET A 111 14.13 3.15 -4.81
C MET A 111 12.62 3.39 -4.79
N ARG A 112 11.99 3.10 -5.93
CA ARG A 112 10.53 3.12 -6.04
C ARG A 112 9.97 1.89 -5.36
N VAL A 113 8.69 1.95 -5.01
CA VAL A 113 7.98 0.89 -4.29
C VAL A 113 6.75 0.45 -5.07
N THR A 114 6.36 -0.81 -4.90
CA THR A 114 5.06 -1.32 -5.29
C THR A 114 4.26 -1.62 -4.03
N LEU A 115 3.02 -1.16 -3.97
CA LEU A 115 2.07 -1.46 -2.90
C LEU A 115 0.96 -2.35 -3.44
N LYS A 116 0.79 -3.52 -2.84
CA LYS A 116 -0.34 -4.41 -3.05
C LYS A 116 -1.27 -4.33 -1.85
N VAL A 117 -2.57 -4.19 -2.13
CA VAL A 117 -3.62 -4.11 -1.12
C VAL A 117 -4.71 -5.11 -1.46
N THR A 118 -4.96 -6.04 -0.55
CA THR A 118 -6.09 -6.98 -0.67
C THR A 118 -7.08 -6.70 0.46
N VAL A 119 -8.26 -6.21 0.11
CA VAL A 119 -9.36 -6.02 1.07
C VAL A 119 -10.09 -7.36 1.19
N ILE A 120 -10.12 -7.92 2.40
CA ILE A 120 -10.61 -9.29 2.63
C ILE A 120 -12.03 -9.25 3.19
N SER A 121 -12.21 -8.52 4.29
CA SER A 121 -13.50 -8.41 4.97
C SER A 121 -13.63 -7.07 5.70
N ALA A 122 -14.85 -6.74 6.12
CA ALA A 122 -15.13 -5.67 7.05
C ALA A 122 -15.85 -6.22 8.28
N LEU A 123 -15.64 -5.56 9.41
CA LEU A 123 -16.27 -5.87 10.68
C LEU A 123 -17.12 -4.70 11.16
N PHE A 124 -18.29 -5.03 11.70
CA PHE A 124 -19.23 -4.09 12.32
C PHE A 124 -19.66 -2.94 11.41
N LEU A 125 -19.85 -3.19 10.10
CA LEU A 125 -20.46 -2.19 9.22
C LEU A 125 -21.93 -1.99 9.61
N PRO A 126 -22.37 -0.76 9.87
CA PRO A 126 -23.76 -0.52 10.24
C PRO A 126 -24.71 -0.87 9.11
N VAL A 127 -25.73 -1.66 9.42
CA VAL A 127 -26.83 -1.94 8.49
C VAL A 127 -27.78 -0.75 8.50
N GLU A 128 -27.94 -0.11 7.35
CA GLU A 128 -28.87 1.00 7.22
C GLU A 128 -30.30 0.43 7.20
N ARG A 129 -31.15 0.81 8.16
CA ARG A 129 -32.52 0.27 8.36
C ARG A 129 -33.46 0.33 7.15
N ARG A 130 -33.08 1.01 6.07
CA ARG A 130 -33.85 1.13 4.83
C ARG A 130 -33.33 0.25 3.69
N SER A 131 -32.23 -0.44 3.90
CA SER A 131 -31.58 -1.26 2.88
C SER A 131 -30.88 -2.46 3.53
N GLU A 132 -31.68 -3.38 4.05
CA GLU A 132 -31.25 -4.67 4.61
C GLU A 132 -30.42 -5.52 3.61
N HIS A 133 -30.35 -5.12 2.33
CA HIS A 133 -29.55 -5.74 1.27
C HIS A 133 -28.55 -4.79 0.57
N SER A 134 -28.14 -3.68 1.20
CA SER A 134 -27.13 -2.81 0.59
C SER A 134 -25.76 -3.51 0.52
N LEU A 135 -25.30 -3.77 -0.71
CA LEU A 135 -23.89 -4.07 -0.97
C LEU A 135 -23.05 -2.85 -0.62
N CYS A 136 -21.84 -3.08 -0.13
CA CYS A 136 -20.86 -2.02 0.09
C CYS A 136 -19.70 -2.14 -0.89
N HIS A 137 -19.01 -1.05 -1.12
CA HIS A 137 -17.79 -1.04 -1.90
C HIS A 137 -16.72 -0.23 -1.20
N VAL A 138 -15.49 -0.73 -1.28
CA VAL A 138 -14.30 -0.06 -0.78
C VAL A 138 -13.59 0.56 -1.98
N THR A 139 -13.33 1.87 -1.93
CA THR A 139 -12.44 2.54 -2.88
C THR A 139 -11.08 2.76 -2.24
N LEU A 140 -10.04 2.46 -3.00
CA LEU A 140 -8.64 2.63 -2.63
C LEU A 140 -8.02 3.64 -3.57
N ASP A 141 -7.59 4.78 -3.03
CA ASP A 141 -6.95 5.86 -3.78
C ASP A 141 -5.56 6.13 -3.22
N LEU A 142 -4.55 6.20 -4.08
CA LEU A 142 -3.17 6.50 -3.70
C LEU A 142 -2.78 7.90 -4.17
N PHE A 143 -2.23 8.69 -3.25
CA PHE A 143 -1.64 9.99 -3.53
C PHE A 143 -0.12 9.88 -3.51
N ASP A 144 0.52 10.04 -4.67
CA ASP A 144 1.99 10.00 -4.85
C ASP A 144 2.47 10.96 -5.98
N LEU A 145 3.79 11.14 -6.11
CA LEU A 145 4.50 11.88 -7.15
C LEU A 145 4.87 10.98 -8.35
N PRO A 146 5.03 11.52 -9.57
CA PRO A 146 4.41 12.72 -10.13
C PRO A 146 2.94 12.42 -10.55
N GLN A 147 2.02 13.37 -10.35
CA GLN A 147 0.61 13.19 -10.73
C GLN A 147 0.34 13.23 -12.26
N GLN A 148 1.39 13.23 -13.09
CA GLN A 148 1.30 13.46 -14.54
C GLN A 148 0.66 12.28 -15.29
N GLU A 149 0.80 11.06 -14.78
CA GLU A 149 0.01 9.92 -15.25
C GLU A 149 -1.32 9.95 -14.49
N ARG A 150 -2.23 10.76 -15.03
CA ARG A 150 -3.58 11.09 -14.55
C ARG A 150 -4.55 9.89 -14.55
N ILE A 151 -4.10 8.74 -14.08
CA ILE A 151 -4.98 7.70 -13.59
C ILE A 151 -4.79 7.77 -12.07
N SER A 152 -5.68 8.50 -11.39
CA SER A 152 -5.98 8.10 -10.01
C SER A 152 -6.30 6.63 -10.12
N THR A 153 -5.38 5.76 -9.69
CA THR A 153 -5.55 4.30 -9.77
C THR A 153 -6.52 3.93 -8.67
N SER A 154 -7.76 4.40 -8.83
CA SER A 154 -8.84 4.17 -7.90
C SER A 154 -9.28 2.73 -8.10
N TYR A 155 -8.92 1.86 -7.16
CA TYR A 155 -9.43 0.50 -7.18
C TYR A 155 -10.74 0.46 -6.41
N ARG A 156 -11.79 -0.06 -7.03
CA ARG A 156 -13.06 -0.34 -6.36
C ARG A 156 -13.18 -1.84 -6.13
N VAL A 157 -13.36 -2.22 -4.88
CA VAL A 157 -13.61 -3.60 -4.46
C VAL A 157 -15.04 -3.67 -3.92
N SER A 158 -15.88 -4.45 -4.58
CA SER A 158 -17.28 -4.65 -4.15
C SER A 158 -17.37 -5.81 -3.16
N SER A 159 -18.30 -5.71 -2.21
CA SER A 159 -18.62 -6.82 -1.32
C SER A 159 -19.27 -7.98 -2.08
N THR A 160 -19.05 -9.19 -1.59
CA THR A 160 -19.84 -10.37 -1.98
C THR A 160 -21.14 -10.44 -1.20
N ASP A 161 -21.08 -9.99 0.06
CA ASP A 161 -22.19 -10.09 1.00
C ASP A 161 -22.81 -8.70 1.26
N THR A 162 -23.96 -8.73 1.91
CA THR A 162 -24.59 -7.52 2.43
C THR A 162 -23.76 -6.93 3.57
N ALA A 163 -23.83 -5.62 3.73
CA ALA A 163 -23.17 -4.96 4.86
C ALA A 163 -23.72 -5.48 6.19
N GLY A 164 -22.86 -5.68 7.18
CA GLY A 164 -23.26 -6.13 8.51
C GLY A 164 -22.09 -6.36 9.46
N PHE A 165 -22.29 -7.28 10.41
CA PHE A 165 -21.26 -7.62 11.41
C PHE A 165 -19.99 -8.18 10.79
N HIS A 166 -20.14 -8.99 9.74
CA HIS A 166 -19.05 -9.51 8.93
C HIS A 166 -19.45 -9.44 7.47
N THR A 167 -18.66 -8.72 6.67
CA THR A 167 -18.91 -8.55 5.25
C THR A 167 -17.67 -8.95 4.48
N HIS A 168 -17.78 -9.95 3.61
CA HIS A 168 -16.68 -10.34 2.74
C HIS A 168 -16.61 -9.50 1.47
N PHE A 169 -15.39 -9.35 0.95
CA PHE A 169 -15.10 -8.69 -0.31
C PHE A 169 -14.62 -9.70 -1.34
N LYS A 170 -14.84 -9.38 -2.62
CA LYS A 170 -14.28 -10.16 -3.71
C LYS A 170 -12.76 -10.18 -3.58
N SER A 171 -12.16 -11.36 -3.68
CA SER A 171 -10.71 -11.55 -3.62
C SER A 171 -10.05 -10.92 -4.84
N ARG A 172 -9.80 -9.61 -4.77
CA ARG A 172 -9.13 -8.82 -5.80
C ARG A 172 -8.02 -8.01 -5.16
N GLN A 173 -6.83 -8.13 -5.72
CA GLN A 173 -5.67 -7.36 -5.29
C GLN A 173 -5.62 -6.03 -6.07
N ALA A 174 -5.55 -4.92 -5.34
CA ALA A 174 -5.22 -3.61 -5.89
C ALA A 174 -3.69 -3.47 -5.91
N ILE A 175 -3.12 -3.15 -7.07
CA ILE A 175 -1.66 -3.08 -7.26
C ILE A 175 -1.29 -1.66 -7.69
N PHE A 176 -0.57 -0.97 -6.82
CA PHE A 176 -0.03 0.36 -7.08
C PHE A 176 1.46 0.23 -7.38
N GLU A 177 1.82 0.20 -8.67
CA GLU A 177 3.22 0.13 -9.09
C GLU A 177 3.89 1.51 -9.13
N LYS A 178 5.22 1.52 -9.10
CA LYS A 178 6.07 2.70 -9.37
C LYS A 178 5.85 3.88 -8.41
N ILE A 179 5.54 3.61 -7.14
CA ILE A 179 5.44 4.65 -6.12
C ILE A 179 6.81 5.31 -5.95
N VAL A 180 6.91 6.57 -6.32
CA VAL A 180 8.17 7.33 -6.43
C VAL A 180 8.59 7.87 -5.07
N MET A 181 7.64 8.38 -4.27
CA MET A 181 7.93 8.97 -2.97
C MET A 181 7.07 8.37 -1.85
N PRO A 182 7.35 7.12 -1.42
CA PRO A 182 6.55 6.43 -0.41
C PRO A 182 6.49 7.18 0.94
N GLU A 183 7.50 7.97 1.28
CA GLU A 183 7.53 8.74 2.53
C GLU A 183 6.47 9.85 2.62
N THR A 184 6.09 10.42 1.47
CA THR A 184 5.05 11.46 1.39
C THR A 184 3.73 10.93 0.85
N ALA A 185 3.68 9.66 0.45
CA ALA A 185 2.51 9.07 -0.17
C ALA A 185 1.43 8.71 0.87
N PHE A 186 0.17 8.82 0.46
CA PHE A 186 -0.99 8.49 1.28
C PHE A 186 -1.90 7.49 0.55
N LEU A 187 -2.32 6.45 1.25
CA LEU A 187 -3.37 5.53 0.83
C LEU A 187 -4.67 5.90 1.52
N GLN A 188 -5.69 6.23 0.75
CA GLN A 188 -7.04 6.50 1.21
C GLN A 188 -7.94 5.28 0.96
N LEU A 189 -8.58 4.81 2.02
CA LEU A 189 -9.60 3.77 2.00
C LEU A 189 -10.94 4.43 2.32
N CYS A 190 -11.92 4.28 1.44
CA CYS A 190 -13.27 4.77 1.66
C CYS A 190 -14.27 3.63 1.54
N VAL A 191 -15.24 3.57 2.45
CA VAL A 191 -16.36 2.64 2.37
C VAL A 191 -17.61 3.40 2.00
N SER A 192 -18.24 2.97 0.91
CA SER A 192 -19.46 3.53 0.38
C SER A 192 -20.51 2.42 0.25
N PHE A 193 -21.78 2.78 0.39
CA PHE A 193 -22.89 1.84 0.23
C PHE A 193 -23.48 1.98 -1.16
N SER A 194 -23.93 0.88 -1.75
CA SER A 194 -24.63 0.95 -3.04
C SER A 194 -26.01 1.56 -2.82
N SER A 195 -26.32 2.62 -3.57
CA SER A 195 -27.68 3.14 -3.64
C SER A 195 -28.59 2.16 -4.38
N PRO A 196 -29.85 1.98 -3.96
CA PRO A 196 -30.86 1.23 -4.71
C PRO A 196 -31.05 1.74 -6.14
N ASN A 197 -30.84 3.04 -6.35
CA ASN A 197 -31.07 3.71 -7.64
C ASN A 197 -29.82 3.72 -8.54
N GLY A 198 -28.73 3.06 -8.14
CA GLY A 198 -27.45 3.03 -8.88
C GLY A 198 -26.64 4.32 -8.83
N ASN A 199 -27.14 5.37 -8.19
CA ASN A 199 -26.41 6.63 -8.03
C ASN A 199 -25.22 6.47 -7.07
N PRO A 200 -24.07 7.11 -7.36
CA PRO A 200 -22.93 7.10 -6.46
C PRO A 200 -23.31 7.80 -5.16
N THR A 201 -23.26 7.07 -4.03
CA THR A 201 -23.39 7.69 -2.72
C THR A 201 -22.05 8.27 -2.29
N PRO A 202 -22.05 9.35 -1.51
CA PRO A 202 -20.84 9.75 -0.82
C PRO A 202 -20.36 8.60 0.08
N PRO A 203 -19.03 8.45 0.29
CA PRO A 203 -18.53 7.49 1.24
C PRO A 203 -19.01 7.79 2.66
N ALA A 204 -19.35 6.73 3.38
CA ALA A 204 -19.81 6.83 4.77
C ALA A 204 -18.63 6.82 5.74
N TYR A 205 -17.60 6.04 5.42
CA TYR A 205 -16.44 5.84 6.29
C TYR A 205 -15.13 6.00 5.53
N TYR A 206 -14.12 6.50 6.23
CA TYR A 206 -12.85 6.90 5.65
C TYR A 206 -11.69 6.44 6.53
N ARG A 207 -10.56 6.13 5.92
CA ARG A 207 -9.26 6.07 6.58
C ARG A 207 -8.17 6.47 5.60
N ILE A 208 -7.32 7.41 6.00
CA ILE A 208 -6.13 7.77 5.23
C ILE A 208 -4.93 7.30 6.03
N LEU A 209 -4.04 6.54 5.38
CA LEU A 209 -2.83 5.98 5.95
C LEU A 209 -1.65 6.55 5.18
N SER A 210 -0.58 6.96 5.87
CA SER A 210 0.67 7.26 5.17
C SER A 210 1.47 5.99 4.94
N LEU A 211 2.04 5.87 3.74
CA LEU A 211 2.85 4.72 3.35
C LEU A 211 4.15 4.62 4.16
N ASN A 212 4.70 5.75 4.62
CA ASN A 212 5.93 5.77 5.44
C ASN A 212 5.85 4.90 6.71
N ARG A 213 4.65 4.74 7.27
CA ARG A 213 4.40 3.99 8.50
C ARG A 213 3.58 2.72 8.27
N LEU A 214 3.30 2.38 7.01
CA LEU A 214 2.53 1.20 6.67
C LEU A 214 3.43 -0.03 6.78
N GLN A 215 2.91 -1.12 7.35
CA GLN A 215 3.63 -2.38 7.54
C GLN A 215 2.97 -3.49 6.72
N ASN A 216 3.79 -4.43 6.26
CA ASN A 216 3.32 -5.61 5.53
C ASN A 216 2.53 -6.58 6.43
N GLY A 217 1.72 -7.40 5.77
CA GLY A 217 0.90 -8.46 6.34
C GLY A 217 -0.55 -8.05 6.59
N TYR A 218 -1.27 -8.93 7.28
CA TYR A 218 -2.67 -8.74 7.64
C TYR A 218 -2.84 -7.73 8.77
N ARG A 219 -3.73 -6.76 8.60
CA ARG A 219 -4.00 -5.71 9.58
C ARG A 219 -5.48 -5.34 9.60
N HIS A 220 -5.96 -4.98 10.79
CA HIS A 220 -7.23 -4.28 10.93
C HIS A 220 -7.03 -2.78 10.78
N VAL A 221 -7.77 -2.19 9.83
CA VAL A 221 -7.80 -0.76 9.56
C VAL A 221 -9.07 -0.20 10.16
N ILE A 222 -8.95 0.48 11.31
CA ILE A 222 -10.08 1.11 11.98
C ILE A 222 -10.56 2.30 11.14
N LEU A 223 -11.84 2.27 10.78
CA LEU A 223 -12.47 3.30 9.97
C LEU A 223 -12.89 4.50 10.82
N ARG A 224 -12.95 5.66 10.19
CA ARG A 224 -13.28 6.95 10.81
C ARG A 224 -14.42 7.63 10.06
N SER A 225 -15.07 8.57 10.75
CA SER A 225 -15.97 9.54 10.10
C SER A 225 -15.19 10.56 9.26
N ILE A 226 -15.90 11.36 8.45
CA ILE A 226 -15.32 12.48 7.70
C ILE A 226 -14.61 13.53 8.58
N GLY A 227 -14.98 13.64 9.87
CA GLY A 227 -14.31 14.49 10.86
C GLY A 227 -13.21 13.78 11.66
N ASN A 228 -12.65 12.69 11.13
CA ASN A 228 -11.64 11.83 11.76
C ASN A 228 -12.00 11.22 13.13
N ARG A 229 -13.28 11.30 13.54
CA ARG A 229 -13.74 10.67 14.78
C ARG A 229 -13.82 9.16 14.62
N ASN A 230 -13.37 8.44 15.63
CA ASN A 230 -13.54 7.00 15.71
C ASN A 230 -15.01 6.68 16.03
N LEU A 231 -15.69 5.91 15.17
CA LEU A 231 -17.12 5.61 15.28
C LEU A 231 -17.41 4.25 15.94
N GLY A 232 -16.38 3.54 16.42
CA GLY A 232 -16.54 2.26 17.12
C GLY A 232 -15.56 1.19 16.63
N PRO A 233 -15.88 -0.11 16.73
CA PRO A 233 -15.02 -1.20 16.25
C PRO A 233 -15.09 -1.41 14.72
N ILE A 234 -15.65 -0.45 13.97
CA ILE A 234 -15.82 -0.53 12.52
C ILE A 234 -14.42 -0.60 11.89
N SER A 235 -14.12 -1.71 11.23
CA SER A 235 -12.79 -1.93 10.67
C SER A 235 -12.81 -2.72 9.37
N LEU A 236 -11.80 -2.51 8.54
CA LEU A 236 -11.49 -3.35 7.40
C LEU A 236 -10.37 -4.32 7.78
N PHE A 237 -10.49 -5.58 7.42
CA PHE A 237 -9.40 -6.54 7.44
C PHE A 237 -8.71 -6.52 6.08
N VAL A 238 -7.45 -6.09 6.06
CA VAL A 238 -6.70 -5.78 4.84
C VAL A 238 -5.33 -6.44 4.93
N HIS A 239 -4.88 -7.03 3.83
CA HIS A 239 -3.50 -7.47 3.66
C HIS A 239 -2.72 -6.42 2.86
N PHE A 240 -1.63 -5.94 3.45
CA PHE A 240 -0.70 -5.01 2.80
C PHE A 240 0.58 -5.74 2.43
N ASP A 241 1.07 -5.51 1.21
CA ASP A 241 2.37 -6.00 0.78
C ASP A 241 3.11 -4.90 0.02
N ILE A 242 4.23 -4.46 0.60
CA ILE A 242 5.05 -3.34 0.17
C ILE A 242 6.45 -3.87 -0.10
N PHE A 243 6.92 -3.69 -1.32
CA PHE A 243 8.24 -4.14 -1.76
C PHE A 243 8.83 -3.19 -2.79
N TYR A 244 10.14 -3.31 -3.04
CA TYR A 244 10.80 -2.46 -4.02
C TYR A 244 10.30 -2.74 -5.44
N TYR A 245 10.03 -1.67 -6.19
CA TYR A 245 9.59 -1.77 -7.56
C TYR A 245 10.73 -2.27 -8.45
N VAL A 246 10.50 -3.39 -9.12
CA VAL A 246 11.41 -3.96 -10.11
C VAL A 246 10.76 -3.84 -11.49
N LYS A 247 11.51 -3.34 -12.48
CA LYS A 247 11.02 -3.31 -13.87
C LYS A 247 10.90 -4.74 -14.38
N LYS A 248 9.84 -5.02 -15.15
CA LYS A 248 9.60 -6.34 -15.77
C LYS A 248 10.80 -6.90 -16.52
N THR A 249 11.56 -6.05 -17.21
CA THR A 249 12.77 -6.43 -17.96
C THR A 249 13.96 -6.83 -17.09
N GLN A 250 13.96 -6.49 -15.79
CA GLN A 250 15.07 -6.71 -14.87
C GLN A 250 14.73 -7.72 -13.76
N ILE A 251 13.58 -8.39 -13.85
CA ILE A 251 13.13 -9.34 -12.82
C ILE A 251 14.07 -10.53 -12.70
N SER A 252 14.57 -11.07 -13.82
CA SER A 252 15.53 -12.18 -13.82
C SER A 252 16.84 -11.81 -13.12
N LEU A 253 17.36 -10.60 -13.41
CA LEU A 253 18.55 -10.07 -12.75
C LEU A 253 18.31 -9.86 -11.26
N HIS A 254 17.15 -9.31 -10.89
CA HIS A 254 16.79 -9.12 -9.49
C HIS A 254 16.67 -10.46 -8.74
N SER A 255 16.00 -11.46 -9.32
CA SER A 255 15.90 -12.79 -8.70
C SER A 255 17.27 -13.43 -8.51
N GLY A 256 18.16 -13.34 -9.50
CA GLY A 256 19.53 -13.86 -9.38
C GLY A 256 20.40 -13.08 -8.39
N LEU A 257 20.12 -11.80 -8.12
CA LEU A 257 20.81 -11.04 -7.08
C LEU A 257 20.32 -11.38 -5.67
N MET A 258 19.03 -11.73 -5.53
CA MET A 258 18.42 -12.06 -4.25
C MET A 258 18.74 -13.49 -3.81
N ASP A 259 18.86 -14.42 -4.76
CA ASP A 259 19.42 -15.75 -4.55
C ASP A 259 20.52 -16.05 -5.60
N PRO A 260 21.80 -15.71 -5.31
CA PRO A 260 22.90 -15.88 -6.24
C PRO A 260 23.29 -17.34 -6.49
N PHE A 261 22.91 -18.26 -5.59
CA PHE A 261 23.27 -19.68 -5.71
C PHE A 261 22.20 -20.49 -6.45
N SER A 262 21.00 -19.93 -6.67
CA SER A 262 19.93 -20.58 -7.44
C SER A 262 20.39 -21.07 -8.82
N SER A 263 21.19 -20.29 -9.54
CA SER A 263 21.66 -20.66 -10.87
C SER A 263 22.71 -21.77 -10.86
N GLU A 264 23.58 -21.78 -9.84
CA GLU A 264 24.60 -22.84 -9.69
C GLU A 264 23.93 -24.17 -9.34
N ARG A 265 23.01 -24.17 -8.36
CA ARG A 265 22.21 -25.36 -8.00
C ARG A 265 21.44 -25.92 -9.20
N LYS A 266 20.82 -25.06 -10.02
CA LYS A 266 20.13 -25.48 -11.26
C LYS A 266 21.08 -26.09 -12.29
N ASN A 267 22.27 -25.51 -12.46
CA ASN A 267 23.28 -26.06 -13.37
C ASN A 267 23.83 -27.40 -12.86
N GLU A 268 24.06 -27.55 -11.56
CA GLU A 268 24.49 -28.80 -10.95
C GLU A 268 23.43 -29.89 -11.12
N SER A 269 22.17 -29.60 -10.79
CA SER A 269 21.04 -30.50 -11.01
C SER A 269 20.90 -30.91 -12.49
N LEU A 270 20.97 -29.95 -13.42
CA LEU A 270 20.94 -30.24 -14.86
C LEU A 270 22.14 -31.11 -15.29
N SER A 271 23.34 -30.83 -14.76
CA SER A 271 24.53 -31.62 -15.06
C SER A 271 24.42 -33.06 -14.53
N GLN A 272 23.80 -33.24 -13.37
CA GLN A 272 23.56 -34.54 -12.76
C GLN A 272 22.52 -35.33 -13.55
N ALA A 273 21.42 -34.69 -13.96
CA ALA A 273 20.40 -35.28 -14.81
C ALA A 273 20.96 -35.71 -16.18
N LEU A 274 21.82 -34.88 -16.79
CA LEU A 274 22.51 -35.22 -18.04
C LEU A 274 23.52 -36.36 -17.88
N ARG A 275 24.18 -36.46 -16.71
CA ARG A 275 25.11 -37.57 -16.40
C ARG A 275 24.36 -38.89 -16.19
N TYR A 276 23.14 -38.86 -15.66
CA TYR A 276 22.34 -40.05 -15.36
C TYR A 276 20.93 -39.97 -15.96
N PRO A 277 20.76 -40.07 -17.30
CA PRO A 277 19.48 -39.81 -17.99
C PRO A 277 18.34 -40.79 -17.64
N PHE A 278 18.67 -41.94 -17.04
CA PHE A 278 17.72 -43.02 -16.73
C PHE A 278 17.58 -43.28 -15.23
N MET A 279 18.20 -42.46 -14.36
CA MET A 279 17.95 -42.53 -12.91
C MET A 279 16.51 -42.06 -12.64
N LYS A 280 15.73 -42.86 -11.91
CA LYS A 280 14.40 -42.43 -11.47
C LYS A 280 14.56 -41.25 -10.52
N GLN A 281 13.79 -40.20 -10.73
CA GLN A 281 13.83 -38.98 -9.92
C GLN A 281 13.53 -39.23 -8.43
N ASP A 282 12.95 -40.38 -8.09
CA ASP A 282 12.59 -40.79 -6.73
C ASP A 282 13.78 -41.04 -5.76
N GLU A 283 15.04 -41.04 -6.23
CA GLU A 283 16.25 -41.20 -5.38
C GLU A 283 17.14 -39.95 -5.29
N VAL A 284 16.75 -38.85 -5.95
CA VAL A 284 17.37 -37.54 -5.71
C VAL A 284 16.49 -36.85 -4.68
N GLU A 285 17.04 -36.46 -3.53
CA GLU A 285 16.33 -35.58 -2.61
C GLU A 285 15.85 -34.36 -3.41
N GLU A 286 14.55 -34.32 -3.70
CA GLU A 286 13.89 -33.13 -4.21
C GLU A 286 14.02 -32.08 -3.11
N GLU A 287 15.10 -31.30 -3.14
CA GLU A 287 15.09 -29.98 -2.53
C GLU A 287 14.01 -29.19 -3.31
N GLU A 288 12.81 -29.16 -2.72
CA GLU A 288 11.76 -28.16 -2.89
C GLU A 288 12.41 -26.84 -3.32
N ASP A 289 12.05 -26.22 -4.46
CA ASP A 289 12.31 -24.78 -4.76
C ASP A 289 11.89 -24.28 -6.18
N GLU A 290 11.10 -25.03 -6.97
CA GLU A 290 10.50 -24.46 -8.19
C GLU A 290 9.22 -23.65 -7.89
N GLU A 291 8.39 -24.08 -6.93
CA GLU A 291 7.18 -23.33 -6.53
C GLU A 291 7.51 -22.01 -5.81
N GLU A 292 8.54 -21.97 -4.94
CA GLU A 292 8.93 -20.74 -4.24
C GLU A 292 9.46 -19.64 -5.19
N ASN A 293 10.16 -20.03 -6.26
CA ASN A 293 10.67 -19.09 -7.25
C ASN A 293 9.55 -18.45 -8.09
N ASP A 294 8.50 -19.22 -8.39
CA ASP A 294 7.32 -18.71 -9.08
C ASP A 294 6.44 -17.87 -8.15
N ASP A 295 6.32 -18.22 -6.87
CA ASP A 295 5.63 -17.39 -5.88
C ASP A 295 6.34 -16.06 -5.63
N TYR A 296 7.67 -16.06 -5.53
CA TYR A 296 8.45 -14.82 -5.43
C TYR A 296 8.33 -13.96 -6.70
N ARG A 297 8.34 -14.59 -7.89
CA ARG A 297 8.09 -13.89 -9.17
C ARG A 297 6.67 -13.37 -9.27
N GLN A 298 5.66 -14.12 -8.83
CA GLN A 298 4.25 -13.70 -8.79
C GLN A 298 4.03 -12.57 -7.78
N ALA A 299 4.73 -12.61 -6.64
CA ALA A 299 4.77 -11.54 -5.64
C ALA A 299 5.37 -10.26 -6.22
N ILE A 300 6.36 -10.32 -7.12
CA ILE A 300 6.92 -9.13 -7.77
C ILE A 300 6.10 -8.66 -8.99
N VAL A 301 5.61 -9.57 -9.84
CA VAL A 301 5.02 -9.26 -11.15
C VAL A 301 3.54 -8.84 -11.07
N GLY A 302 2.83 -9.23 -10.00
CA GLY A 302 1.38 -9.13 -9.97
C GLY A 302 0.78 -10.19 -10.91
N THR A 303 -0.10 -11.02 -10.39
CA THR A 303 -0.66 -12.19 -11.08
C THR A 303 -1.08 -11.87 -12.52
N THR A 304 -0.42 -12.50 -13.50
CA THR A 304 -1.04 -12.83 -14.78
C THR A 304 -2.17 -13.82 -14.50
N SER A 305 -3.35 -13.53 -15.03
CA SER A 305 -4.55 -14.36 -14.91
C SER A 305 -4.23 -15.84 -15.12
N LYS A 306 -4.35 -16.67 -14.07
CA LYS A 306 -4.71 -18.08 -14.28
C LYS A 306 -6.13 -18.07 -14.86
N ARG A 307 -6.38 -18.94 -15.85
CA ARG A 307 -7.71 -19.10 -16.46
C ARG A 307 -8.64 -19.74 -15.43
N ASP A 308 -9.92 -19.36 -15.46
CA ASP A 308 -10.96 -19.62 -14.46
C ASP A 308 -11.37 -21.10 -14.24
N ASP A 309 -10.60 -22.09 -14.69
CA ASP A 309 -11.08 -23.49 -14.73
C ASP A 309 -10.55 -24.43 -13.64
N ASP A 310 -9.69 -24.00 -12.72
CA ASP A 310 -9.30 -24.82 -11.54
C ASP A 310 -9.22 -23.96 -10.28
N MET A 311 -10.34 -23.82 -9.57
CA MET A 311 -10.38 -23.28 -8.21
C MET A 311 -10.83 -24.39 -7.26
N ASP A 312 -9.87 -25.19 -6.79
CA ASP A 312 -10.04 -25.93 -5.54
C ASP A 312 -10.15 -24.94 -4.38
N GLN A 313 -11.14 -25.14 -3.52
CA GLN A 313 -11.37 -24.30 -2.35
C GLN A 313 -10.13 -24.32 -1.44
N PRO A 314 -9.70 -23.17 -0.88
CA PRO A 314 -8.66 -23.18 0.14
C PRO A 314 -9.21 -23.91 1.37
N THR A 315 -8.69 -25.12 1.63
CA THR A 315 -8.92 -25.80 2.90
C THR A 315 -8.19 -25.00 4.00
N PRO A 316 -8.83 -24.78 5.16
CA PRO A 316 -8.15 -24.13 6.26
C PRO A 316 -6.98 -25.00 6.73
N PRO A 317 -5.87 -24.41 7.22
CA PRO A 317 -4.78 -25.20 7.78
C PRO A 317 -5.32 -26.07 8.91
N VAL A 318 -5.00 -27.37 8.86
CA VAL A 318 -5.43 -28.34 9.87
C VAL A 318 -4.82 -27.94 11.21
N SER A 319 -5.68 -27.66 12.19
CA SER A 319 -5.27 -27.43 13.57
C SER A 319 -4.40 -28.59 14.07
N PRO A 320 -3.25 -28.35 14.73
CA PRO A 320 -2.42 -29.43 15.24
C PRO A 320 -3.20 -30.22 16.29
N THR A 321 -3.55 -31.47 15.97
CA THR A 321 -4.05 -32.43 16.95
C THR A 321 -2.94 -32.76 17.96
N ALA A 322 -3.32 -32.78 19.24
CA ALA A 322 -2.42 -32.90 20.39
C ALA A 322 -1.52 -34.15 20.39
N ASP A 323 -1.84 -35.15 19.57
CA ASP A 323 -1.15 -36.44 19.54
C ASP A 323 0.19 -36.42 18.78
N THR A 324 0.42 -35.43 17.91
CA THR A 324 1.68 -35.34 17.14
C THR A 324 2.84 -34.77 17.98
N PHE A 325 2.53 -33.97 19.00
CA PHE A 325 3.53 -33.34 19.87
C PHE A 325 4.10 -34.30 20.90
N THR A 326 3.28 -35.20 21.44
CA THR A 326 3.68 -36.20 22.44
C THR A 326 4.57 -37.28 21.82
N LEU A 327 4.28 -37.72 20.58
CA LEU A 327 5.06 -38.77 19.90
C LEU A 327 6.47 -38.32 19.46
N LYS A 328 6.61 -37.05 19.04
CA LYS A 328 7.92 -36.47 18.67
C LYS A 328 8.80 -36.24 19.90
N MET A 329 8.21 -35.98 21.06
CA MET A 329 8.97 -35.75 22.30
C MET A 329 9.50 -37.05 22.92
N THR A 330 8.73 -38.14 22.90
CA THR A 330 9.17 -39.47 23.38
C THR A 330 10.31 -40.06 22.56
N ARG A 331 10.27 -39.94 21.22
CA ARG A 331 11.37 -40.40 20.34
C ARG A 331 12.68 -39.62 20.56
N LYS A 332 12.62 -38.32 20.87
CA LYS A 332 13.80 -37.51 21.20
C LYS A 332 14.40 -37.90 22.57
N PHE A 333 13.56 -38.22 23.55
CA PHE A 333 14.01 -38.65 24.88
C PHE A 333 14.66 -40.05 24.87
N GLU A 334 14.15 -41.00 24.09
CA GLU A 334 14.78 -42.33 23.95
C GLU A 334 16.13 -42.28 23.25
N LYS A 335 16.32 -41.39 22.26
CA LYS A 335 17.62 -41.17 21.62
C LYS A 335 18.64 -40.58 22.60
N PHE A 336 18.24 -39.66 23.48
CA PHE A 336 19.13 -39.08 24.49
C PHE A 336 19.56 -40.08 25.57
N ARG A 337 18.71 -41.05 25.91
CA ARG A 337 19.01 -42.07 26.95
C ARG A 337 20.06 -43.10 26.52
N LYS A 338 20.33 -43.24 25.22
CA LYS A 338 21.41 -44.12 24.69
C LYS A 338 22.81 -43.53 24.81
N TYR A 339 22.96 -42.24 25.09
CA TYR A 339 24.27 -41.58 25.21
C TYR A 339 24.78 -41.45 26.66
N PHE A 340 24.02 -41.92 27.65
CA PHE A 340 24.37 -41.85 29.08
C PHE A 340 24.20 -43.19 29.82
N LYS A 341 24.55 -44.31 29.18
CA LYS A 341 24.73 -45.60 29.84
C LYS A 341 26.07 -46.22 29.48
#